data_AF-A0A194QRZ5-F1
#
_entry.id   AF-A0A194QRZ5-F1
#
_cell.length_a   1.000
_cell.length_b   1.000
_cell.length_c   1.000
_cell.angle_alpha   90.00
_cell.angle_beta   90.00
_cell.angle_gamma   90.00
#
_symmetry.space_group_name_H-M   'P 1'
#
loop_
_entity.id
_entity.type
_entity.pdbx_description
1 polymer ?
#
loop_
_entity_poly.entity_id
_entity_poly.type
_entity_poly.pdbx_seq_one_letter_code
_entity_poly.pdbx_strand_id
1 'polypeptide(L)'
;MVHGWNNFKVELKKSNFMADKAVSTIAKPQMRGLLNNVIKRNLITAITLAAVAGFSFKQLVGNERKRRYAEFYRTYDAEKEFEEMRQKGLFQSC
;
A
#
# COMPACT_ATOMS: atom_id res chain seq x y z
N MET A 1 -63.62 -16.60 18.60
CA MET A 1 -62.97 -15.38 19.17
C MET A 1 -61.62 -15.62 19.84
N VAL A 2 -61.30 -16.82 20.35
CA VAL A 2 -60.05 -17.08 21.11
C VAL A 2 -58.78 -17.12 20.23
N HIS A 3 -58.88 -17.46 18.94
CA HIS A 3 -57.72 -17.56 18.05
C HIS A 3 -57.09 -16.20 17.64
N GLY A 4 -57.85 -15.10 17.70
CA GLY A 4 -57.32 -13.76 17.40
C GLY A 4 -56.40 -13.22 18.50
N TRP A 5 -56.67 -13.58 19.75
CA TRP A 5 -55.90 -13.08 20.89
C TRP A 5 -54.50 -13.71 20.98
N ASN A 6 -54.37 -14.96 20.54
CA ASN A 6 -53.07 -15.64 20.47
C ASN A 6 -52.17 -15.02 19.40
N ASN A 7 -52.70 -14.70 18.22
CA ASN A 7 -51.95 -14.03 17.16
C ASN A 7 -51.50 -12.62 17.57
N PHE A 8 -52.36 -11.86 18.25
CA PHE A 8 -52.00 -10.55 18.77
C PHE A 8 -50.85 -10.61 19.78
N LYS A 9 -50.83 -11.63 20.66
CA LYS A 9 -49.75 -11.84 21.62
C LYS A 9 -48.42 -12.22 20.96
N VAL A 10 -48.48 -12.96 19.85
CA VAL A 10 -47.31 -13.30 19.02
C VAL A 10 -46.77 -12.06 18.31
N GLU A 11 -47.65 -11.22 17.77
CA GLU A 11 -47.29 -9.97 17.10
C GLU A 11 -46.63 -8.98 18.07
N LEU A 12 -47.19 -8.84 19.28
CA LEU A 12 -46.68 -7.97 20.34
C LEU A 12 -45.34 -8.47 20.90
N LYS A 13 -45.15 -9.79 20.96
CA LYS A 13 -43.85 -10.39 21.31
C LYS A 13 -42.81 -10.17 20.21
N LYS A 14 -43.20 -10.26 18.93
CA LYS A 14 -42.35 -9.96 17.78
C LYS A 14 -41.95 -8.48 17.72
N SER A 15 -42.87 -7.56 17.98
CA SER A 15 -42.60 -6.11 17.99
C SER A 15 -41.62 -5.73 19.09
N ASN A 16 -41.78 -6.30 20.29
CA ASN A 16 -40.84 -6.07 21.40
C ASN A 16 -39.46 -6.67 21.12
N PHE A 17 -39.38 -7.86 20.52
CA PHE A 17 -38.10 -8.45 20.11
C PHE A 17 -37.37 -7.64 19.02
N MET A 18 -38.10 -7.07 18.06
CA MET A 18 -37.55 -6.18 17.04
C MET A 18 -37.08 -4.85 17.66
N ALA A 19 -37.79 -4.32 18.67
CA ALA A 19 -37.38 -3.13 19.41
C ALA A 19 -36.12 -3.37 20.26
N ASP A 20 -35.99 -4.53 20.91
CA ASP A 20 -34.79 -4.91 21.67
C ASP A 20 -33.57 -5.11 20.75
N LYS A 21 -33.77 -5.61 19.52
CA LYS A 21 -32.75 -5.71 18.48
C LYS A 21 -32.33 -4.36 17.91
N ALA A 22 -33.23 -3.36 17.92
CA ALA A 22 -32.98 -2.02 17.39
C ALA A 22 -32.14 -1.13 18.33
N VAL A 23 -32.05 -1.47 19.62
CA VAL A 23 -31.13 -0.81 20.57
C VAL A 23 -29.78 -1.52 20.52
N SER A 24 -28.91 -1.09 19.60
CA SER A 24 -27.54 -1.59 19.55
C SER A 24 -26.75 -1.11 20.78
N THR A 25 -26.68 -1.93 21.82
CA THR A 25 -25.82 -1.67 22.97
C THR A 25 -24.36 -1.72 22.51
N ILE A 26 -23.65 -0.58 22.58
CA ILE A 26 -22.22 -0.51 22.27
C ILE A 26 -21.47 -1.48 23.19
N ALA A 27 -20.81 -2.48 22.60
CA ALA A 27 -19.94 -3.38 23.33
C ALA A 27 -18.76 -2.58 23.93
N LYS A 28 -18.38 -2.88 25.17
CA LYS A 28 -17.28 -2.15 25.83
C LYS A 28 -16.00 -2.28 24.99
N PRO A 29 -15.38 -1.16 24.59
CA PRO A 29 -14.12 -1.19 23.86
C PRO A 29 -12.99 -1.70 24.76
N GLN A 30 -11.87 -2.08 24.15
CA GLN A 30 -10.67 -2.47 24.89
C GLN A 30 -10.21 -1.29 25.76
N MET A 31 -10.19 -1.47 27.09
CA MET A 31 -9.82 -0.42 28.06
C MET A 31 -8.38 -0.54 28.57
N ARG A 32 -7.64 -1.59 28.18
CA ARG A 32 -6.25 -1.85 28.63
C ARG A 32 -5.38 -2.29 27.45
N GLY A 33 -4.08 -2.00 27.54
CA GLY A 33 -3.10 -2.44 26.53
C GLY A 33 -3.12 -1.69 25.20
N LEU A 34 -3.83 -0.55 25.12
CA LEU A 34 -3.94 0.24 23.88
C LEU A 34 -2.56 0.65 23.34
N LEU A 35 -1.65 1.10 24.21
CA LEU A 35 -0.30 1.50 23.83
C LEU A 35 0.49 0.36 23.17
N ASN A 36 0.48 -0.83 23.78
CA ASN A 36 1.17 -2.00 23.24
C ASN A 36 0.61 -2.40 21.86
N ASN A 37 -0.71 -2.31 21.69
CA ASN A 37 -1.35 -2.61 20.41
C ASN A 37 -0.95 -1.62 19.31
N VAL A 38 -0.89 -0.32 19.64
CA VAL A 38 -0.45 0.72 18.71
C VAL A 38 1.02 0.54 18.34
N ILE A 39 1.89 0.28 19.31
CA ILE A 39 3.32 0.06 19.06
C ILE A 39 3.54 -1.12 18.12
N LYS A 40 2.87 -2.26 18.35
CA LYS A 40 2.98 -3.44 17.48
C LYS A 40 2.56 -3.13 16.05
N ARG A 41 1.41 -2.46 15.87
CA ARG A 41 0.91 -2.08 14.54
C ARG A 41 1.88 -1.12 13.84
N ASN A 42 2.34 -0.10 14.53
CA ASN A 42 3.23 0.90 13.96
C ASN A 42 4.60 0.30 13.62
N LEU A 43 5.12 -0.61 14.44
CA LEU A 43 6.38 -1.30 14.18
C LEU A 43 6.32 -2.14 12.90
N ILE A 44 5.26 -2.93 12.72
CA ILE A 44 5.05 -3.72 11.49
C ILE A 44 4.96 -2.79 10.27
N THR A 45 4.20 -1.70 10.41
CA THR A 45 4.03 -0.71 9.33
C THR A 45 5.36 -0.03 8.98
N ALA A 46 6.17 0.31 9.97
CA ALA A 46 7.47 0.95 9.77
C ALA A 46 8.46 0.02 9.06
N ILE A 47 8.54 -1.25 9.48
CA ILE A 47 9.45 -2.24 8.87
C ILE A 47 9.05 -2.49 7.42
N THR A 48 7.76 -2.67 7.15
CA THR A 48 7.26 -2.89 5.78
C THR A 48 7.54 -1.70 4.88
N LEU A 49 7.29 -0.47 5.35
CA LEU A 49 7.62 0.75 4.61
C LEU A 49 9.12 0.88 4.34
N ALA A 50 9.96 0.63 5.34
CA ALA A 50 11.41 0.71 5.19
C ALA A 50 11.93 -0.31 4.16
N ALA A 51 11.44 -1.55 4.19
CA ALA A 51 11.81 -2.58 3.23
C ALA A 51 11.38 -2.21 1.80
N VAL A 52 10.16 -1.73 1.62
CA VAL A 52 9.64 -1.29 0.31
C VAL A 52 10.45 -0.10 -0.21
N ALA A 53 10.74 0.89 0.62
CA ALA A 53 11.53 2.05 0.23
C ALA A 53 12.97 1.68 -0.16
N GLY A 54 13.62 0.80 0.60
CA GLY A 54 14.97 0.31 0.27
C GLY A 54 14.99 -0.47 -1.04
N PHE A 55 14.00 -1.35 -1.24
CA PHE A 55 13.87 -2.13 -2.47
C PHE A 55 13.58 -1.26 -3.69
N SER A 56 12.65 -0.30 -3.56
CA SER A 56 12.29 0.60 -4.66
C SER A 56 13.49 1.46 -5.09
N PHE A 57 14.26 1.99 -4.15
CA PHE A 57 15.46 2.75 -4.48
C PHE A 57 16.51 1.89 -5.21
N LYS A 58 16.77 0.67 -4.73
CA LYS A 58 17.70 -0.25 -5.39
C LYS A 58 17.25 -0.57 -6.82
N GLN A 59 15.96 -0.84 -7.03
CA GLN A 59 15.45 -1.24 -8.34
C GLN A 59 15.38 -0.05 -9.31
N LEU A 60 14.80 1.07 -8.88
CA LEU A 60 14.55 2.22 -9.74
C LEU A 60 15.79 3.06 -10.02
N VAL A 61 16.71 3.16 -9.05
CA VAL A 61 17.91 3.99 -9.19
C VAL A 61 19.13 3.12 -9.44
N GLY A 62 19.39 2.14 -8.56
CA GLY A 62 20.60 1.33 -8.62
C GLY A 62 20.68 0.48 -9.90
N ASN A 63 19.64 -0.31 -10.16
CA ASN A 63 19.63 -1.23 -11.29
C ASN A 63 19.41 -0.52 -12.63
N GLU A 64 18.55 0.49 -12.67
CA GLU A 64 18.31 1.27 -13.89
C GLU A 64 19.59 1.99 -14.38
N ARG A 65 20.38 2.58 -13.47
CA ARG A 65 21.67 3.18 -13.84
C ARG A 65 22.60 2.16 -14.46
N LYS A 66 22.77 1.00 -13.82
CA LYS A 66 23.61 -0.09 -14.35
C LYS A 66 23.12 -0.57 -15.72
N ARG A 67 21.80 -0.69 -15.90
CA ARG A 67 21.21 -1.08 -17.19
C ARG A 67 21.51 -0.06 -18.28
N ARG A 68 21.36 1.24 -18.00
CA ARG A 68 21.65 2.30 -18.97
C ARG A 68 23.11 2.33 -19.42
N TYR A 69 24.05 2.17 -18.49
CA TYR A 69 25.47 2.05 -18.86
C TYR A 69 25.73 0.81 -19.71
N ALA A 70 25.16 -0.34 -19.34
CA ALA A 70 25.31 -1.56 -20.11
C ALA A 70 24.70 -1.45 -21.52
N GLU A 71 23.52 -0.84 -21.64
CA GLU A 71 22.85 -0.58 -22.93
C GLU A 71 23.66 0.36 -23.80
N PHE A 72 24.24 1.43 -23.23
CA PHE A 72 25.11 2.36 -23.95
C PHE A 72 26.29 1.63 -24.57
N TYR A 73 27.06 0.89 -23.77
CA TYR A 73 28.26 0.18 -24.26
C TYR A 73 27.96 -1.02 -25.16
N ARG A 74 26.72 -1.53 -25.19
CA ARG A 74 26.35 -2.68 -26.04
C ARG A 74 26.45 -2.36 -27.54
N THR A 75 26.15 -1.12 -27.92
CA THR A 75 26.12 -0.69 -29.33
C THR A 75 27.01 0.52 -29.57
N TYR A 76 27.88 0.85 -28.62
CA TYR A 76 28.76 2.00 -28.72
C TYR A 76 29.93 1.70 -29.67
N ASP A 77 30.07 2.54 -30.70
CA ASP A 77 31.21 2.55 -31.62
C ASP A 77 32.01 3.84 -31.38
N ALA A 78 33.22 3.67 -30.83
CA ALA A 78 34.07 4.78 -30.44
C ALA A 78 34.62 5.57 -31.64
N GLU A 79 34.91 4.90 -32.76
CA GLU A 79 35.47 5.57 -33.94
C GLU A 79 34.42 6.45 -34.63
N LYS A 80 33.18 5.95 -34.69
CA LYS A 80 32.05 6.72 -35.25
C LYS A 80 31.77 7.99 -34.45
N GLU A 81 31.64 7.87 -33.13
CA GLU A 81 31.41 9.04 -32.26
C GLU A 81 32.59 10.02 -32.29
N PHE A 82 33.82 9.50 -32.36
CA PHE A 82 35.01 10.34 -32.53
C PHE A 82 34.98 11.13 -33.84
N GLU A 83 34.67 10.49 -34.96
CA GLU A 83 34.59 11.16 -36.26
C GLU A 83 33.47 12.22 -36.29
N GLU A 84 32.32 11.93 -35.68
CA GLU A 84 31.25 12.92 -35.51
C GLU A 84 31.70 14.13 -34.67
N MET A 85 32.47 13.92 -33.60
CA MET A 85 33.02 15.00 -32.78
C MET A 85 34.13 15.78 -33.48
N ARG A 86 34.97 15.11 -34.28
CA ARG A 86 36.01 15.71 -35.12
C ARG A 86 35.39 16.64 -36.16
N GLN A 87 34.34 16.20 -36.85
CA GLN A 87 33.61 17.01 -37.83
C GLN A 87 32.95 18.25 -37.22
N LYS A 88 32.54 18.16 -35.94
CA LYS A 88 32.01 19.29 -35.18
C LYS A 88 33.09 20.28 -34.71
N GLY A 89 34.38 20.00 -34.97
CA GLY A 89 35.49 20.88 -34.60
C GLY A 89 35.71 20.98 -33.09
N LEU A 90 35.25 19.99 -32.32
CA LEU A 90 35.34 19.99 -30.86
C LEU A 90 36.77 19.73 -30.35
N PHE A 91 37.63 19.17 -31.19
CA PHE A 91 39.01 18.85 -30.84
C PHE A 91 39.99 19.89 -31.39
N GLN A 92 40.93 20.31 -30.54
CA GLN A 92 42.05 21.17 -30.92
C GLN A 92 43.24 20.38 -31.50
N SER A 93 43.27 19.06 -31.27
CA SER A 93 44.43 18.20 -31.52
C SER A 93 44.17 17.13 -32.59
N CYS A 94 43.08 17.25 -33.35
CA CYS A 94 42.74 16.33 -34.44
C CYS A 94 43.18 16.85 -35.80
#